data_AF-A0A1F9UUH2-F1
#
_entry.id   AF-A0A1F9UUH2-F1
#
_cell.length_a   1.000
_cell.length_b   1.000
_cell.length_c   1.000
_cell.angle_alpha   90.00
_cell.angle_beta   90.00
_cell.angle_gamma   90.00
#
_symmetry.space_group_name_H-M   'P 1'
#
loop_
_entity.id
_entity.type
_entity.pdbx_description
1 polymer ?
#
loop_
_entity_poly.entity_id
_entity_poly.type
_entity_poly.pdbx_seq_one_letter_code
_entity_poly.pdbx_strand_id
1 'polypeptide(L)'
;MPPPASSAVRKVKVRGLARIAGWILVLWGGLVSLIGLYDAFFGEPEANFYSLEKWEFVTQSQWLRWSGFETAYGLACAGLGLACWEFAKRLPDWIERAAEPSGSFPGS
;
A
#
# COMPACT_ATOMS: atom_id res chain seq x y z
N MET A 1 -0.33 48.92 19.61
CA MET A 1 0.45 47.73 19.23
C MET A 1 -0.51 46.54 19.31
N PRO A 2 -1.00 45.99 18.19
CA PRO A 2 -1.88 44.84 18.24
C PRO A 2 -1.10 43.62 18.78
N PRO A 3 -1.73 42.75 19.59
CA PRO A 3 -1.09 41.53 20.08
C PRO A 3 -0.75 40.60 18.91
N PRO A 4 0.33 39.81 18.98
CA PRO A 4 0.68 38.84 17.94
C PRO A 4 -0.48 37.87 17.73
N ALA A 5 -0.84 37.64 16.47
CA ALA A 5 -1.89 36.70 16.08
C ALA A 5 -1.63 35.34 16.76
N SER A 6 -2.60 34.91 17.57
CA SER A 6 -2.59 33.61 18.23
C SER A 6 -2.33 32.52 17.19
N SER A 7 -1.16 31.88 17.26
CA SER A 7 -0.82 30.74 16.42
C SER A 7 -1.79 29.60 16.76
N ALA A 8 -2.83 29.42 15.95
CA ALA A 8 -3.81 28.37 16.16
C ALA A 8 -3.09 27.00 16.13
N VAL A 9 -3.11 26.28 17.26
CA VAL A 9 -2.54 24.93 17.36
C VAL A 9 -3.54 23.94 16.77
N ARG A 10 -3.13 23.19 15.75
CA ARG A 10 -3.95 22.13 15.12
C ARG A 10 -3.54 20.76 15.63
N LYS A 11 -4.54 19.92 15.95
CA LYS A 11 -4.33 18.51 16.32
C LYS A 11 -4.39 17.64 15.07
N VAL A 12 -3.32 16.89 14.81
CA VAL A 12 -3.23 15.94 13.67
C VAL A 12 -3.24 14.52 14.21
N LYS A 13 -4.10 13.66 13.65
CA LYS A 13 -4.23 12.25 14.07
C LYS A 13 -3.21 11.37 13.35
N VAL A 14 -2.05 11.18 13.96
CA VAL A 14 -0.89 10.55 13.29
C VAL A 14 -0.97 9.01 13.33
N ARG A 15 -1.40 8.43 14.46
CA ARG A 15 -1.58 6.98 14.58
C ARG A 15 -2.61 6.41 13.59
N GLY A 16 -3.67 7.19 13.30
CA GLY A 16 -4.72 6.79 12.36
C GLY A 16 -4.19 6.54 10.96
N LEU A 17 -3.27 7.38 10.49
CA LEU A 17 -2.67 7.27 9.17
C LEU A 17 -1.92 5.95 8.99
N ALA A 18 -1.02 5.64 9.94
CA ALA A 18 -0.25 4.39 9.92
C ALA A 18 -1.14 3.14 9.97
N ARG A 19 -2.26 3.20 10.72
CA ARG A 19 -3.23 2.10 10.77
C ARG A 19 -3.98 1.90 9.46
N ILE A 20 -4.41 2.97 8.81
CA ILE A 20 -5.13 2.92 7.53
C ILE A 20 -4.19 2.40 6.44
N ALA A 21 -2.96 2.93 6.36
CA ALA A 21 -1.94 2.42 5.43
C ALA A 21 -1.67 0.93 5.67
N GLY A 22 -1.54 0.51 6.93
CA GLY A 22 -1.39 -0.90 7.29
C GLY A 22 -2.55 -1.77 6.80
N TRP A 23 -3.80 -1.35 7.01
CA TRP A 23 -4.98 -2.08 6.52
C TRP A 23 -4.98 -2.23 5.00
N ILE A 24 -4.70 -1.15 4.27
CA ILE A 24 -4.67 -1.19 2.79
C ILE A 24 -3.60 -2.18 2.33
N LEU A 25 -2.40 -2.11 2.89
CA LEU A 25 -1.28 -2.96 2.51
C LEU A 25 -1.51 -4.44 2.86
N VAL A 26 -2.09 -4.75 4.02
CA VAL A 26 -2.39 -6.12 4.42
C VAL A 26 -3.49 -6.72 3.56
N LEU A 27 -4.58 -5.99 3.32
CA LEU A 27 -5.69 -6.49 2.50
C LEU A 27 -5.27 -6.68 1.04
N TRP A 28 -4.59 -5.68 0.48
CA TRP A 28 -4.10 -5.75 -0.90
C TRP A 28 -3.03 -6.83 -1.06
N GLY A 29 -2.03 -6.83 -0.18
CA GLY A 29 -0.95 -7.82 -0.19
C GLY A 29 -1.46 -9.25 0.00
N GLY A 30 -2.42 -9.44 0.91
CA GLY A 30 -3.08 -10.72 1.10
C GLY A 30 -3.83 -11.18 -0.16
N LEU A 31 -4.61 -10.31 -0.78
CA LEU A 31 -5.34 -10.63 -2.00
C LEU A 31 -4.40 -11.03 -3.14
N VAL A 32 -3.38 -10.21 -3.43
CA VAL A 32 -2.43 -10.48 -4.51
C VAL A 32 -1.60 -11.73 -4.25
N SER A 33 -1.23 -11.98 -2.99
CA SER A 33 -0.50 -13.20 -2.63
C SER A 33 -1.34 -14.46 -2.84
N LEU A 34 -2.63 -14.41 -2.50
CA LEU A 34 -3.56 -15.52 -2.72
C LEU A 34 -3.84 -15.76 -4.21
N ILE A 35 -3.96 -14.70 -5.01
CA ILE A 35 -4.11 -14.81 -6.47
C ILE A 35 -2.85 -15.44 -7.08
N GLY A 36 -1.67 -14.94 -6.73
CA GLY A 36 -0.41 -15.52 -7.22
C GLY A 36 -0.26 -17.00 -6.83
N LEU A 37 -0.65 -17.39 -5.62
CA LEU A 37 -0.68 -18.80 -5.22
C LEU A 37 -1.68 -19.61 -6.05
N TYR A 38 -2.89 -19.09 -6.25
CA TYR A 38 -3.89 -19.73 -7.09
C TYR A 38 -3.36 -19.94 -8.52
N ASP A 39 -2.74 -18.92 -9.09
CA ASP A 39 -2.17 -18.97 -10.44
C ASP A 39 -1.00 -19.96 -10.55
N ALA A 40 -0.22 -20.14 -9.48
CA ALA A 40 0.86 -21.11 -9.45
C ALA A 40 0.37 -22.58 -9.47
N PHE A 41 -0.80 -22.87 -8.87
CA PHE A 41 -1.29 -24.24 -8.70
C PHE A 41 -2.44 -24.63 -9.64
N PHE A 42 -3.34 -23.70 -9.93
CA PHE A 42 -4.61 -23.97 -10.61
C PHE A 42 -4.90 -23.01 -11.77
N GLY A 43 -4.27 -21.84 -11.80
CA GLY A 43 -4.52 -20.83 -12.83
C GLY A 43 -3.80 -21.09 -14.14
N GLU A 44 -4.32 -20.45 -15.17
CA GLU A 44 -3.82 -20.48 -16.53
C GLU A 44 -3.87 -19.08 -17.13
N PRO A 45 -2.92 -18.71 -18.00
CA PRO A 45 -2.93 -17.41 -18.65
C PRO A 45 -4.15 -17.30 -19.56
N GLU A 46 -4.84 -16.15 -19.51
CA GLU A 46 -5.96 -15.84 -20.44
C GLU A 46 -5.55 -15.94 -21.91
N ALA A 47 -4.25 -15.78 -22.21
CA ALA A 47 -3.70 -15.98 -23.54
C ALA A 47 -4.03 -17.38 -24.13
N ASN A 48 -4.29 -18.38 -23.29
CA ASN A 48 -4.72 -19.71 -23.74
C ASN A 48 -6.10 -19.69 -24.43
N PHE A 49 -6.96 -18.70 -24.18
CA PHE A 49 -8.24 -18.56 -24.90
C PHE A 49 -8.07 -18.09 -26.35
N TYR A 50 -6.90 -17.52 -26.66
CA TYR A 50 -6.59 -16.91 -27.96
C TYR A 50 -5.55 -17.71 -28.74
N SER A 51 -5.15 -18.89 -28.26
CA SER A 51 -4.17 -19.78 -28.90
C SER A 51 -4.82 -21.08 -29.37
N LEU A 52 -4.22 -21.70 -30.39
CA LEU A 52 -4.65 -23.01 -30.88
C LEU A 52 -4.17 -24.12 -29.95
N GLU A 53 -2.99 -23.92 -29.35
CA GLU A 53 -2.41 -24.83 -28.37
C GLU A 53 -2.21 -24.13 -27.03
N LYS A 54 -2.29 -24.88 -25.94
CA LYS A 54 -2.06 -24.37 -24.59
C LYS A 54 -0.59 -23.97 -24.42
N TRP A 55 -0.32 -22.84 -23.78
CA TRP A 55 1.03 -22.31 -23.50
C TRP A 55 1.83 -21.89 -24.74
N GLU A 56 1.16 -21.62 -25.87
CA GLU A 56 1.81 -21.19 -27.12
C GLU A 56 2.46 -19.80 -26.98
N PHE A 57 1.76 -18.84 -26.36
CA PHE A 57 2.26 -17.47 -26.18
C PHE A 57 2.99 -17.25 -24.87
N VAL A 58 2.42 -17.75 -23.77
CA VAL A 58 2.99 -17.67 -22.43
C VAL A 58 3.37 -19.08 -22.04
N THR A 59 4.66 -19.34 -21.87
CA THR A 59 5.11 -20.67 -21.44
C THR A 59 4.78 -20.89 -19.97
N GLN A 60 4.65 -22.16 -19.56
CA GLN A 60 4.43 -22.51 -18.16
C GLN A 60 5.52 -21.95 -17.24
N SER A 61 6.78 -21.90 -17.70
CA SER A 61 7.87 -21.32 -16.91
C SER A 61 7.72 -19.82 -16.70
N GLN A 62 7.24 -19.07 -17.70
CA GLN A 62 6.95 -17.65 -17.56
C GLN A 62 5.78 -17.41 -16.62
N TRP A 63 4.73 -18.23 -16.72
CA TRP A 63 3.57 -18.18 -15.83
C TRP A 63 3.93 -18.45 -14.37
N LEU A 64 4.77 -19.46 -14.11
CA LEU A 64 5.28 -19.75 -12.76
C LEU A 64 6.15 -18.63 -12.19
N ARG A 65 6.93 -17.94 -13.04
CA ARG A 65 7.72 -16.77 -12.61
C ARG A 65 6.83 -15.58 -12.29
N TRP A 66 5.75 -15.38 -13.07
CA TRP A 66 4.77 -14.33 -12.84
C TRP A 66 4.01 -14.54 -11.52
N SER A 67 3.39 -15.72 -11.35
CA SER A 67 2.68 -16.09 -10.12
C SER A 67 3.59 -16.07 -8.89
N GLY A 68 4.84 -16.50 -9.03
CA GLY A 68 5.86 -16.38 -7.99
C GLY A 68 6.17 -14.93 -7.62
N PHE A 69 6.29 -14.03 -8.61
CA PHE A 69 6.46 -12.60 -8.39
C PHE A 69 5.26 -11.98 -7.66
N GLU A 70 4.02 -12.26 -8.08
CA GLU A 70 2.82 -11.77 -7.42
C GLU A 70 2.72 -12.26 -5.98
N THR A 71 3.04 -13.53 -5.75
CA THR A 71 3.09 -14.11 -4.41
C THR A 71 4.09 -13.36 -3.53
N ALA A 72 5.32 -13.17 -4.01
CA ALA A 72 6.37 -12.48 -3.27
C ALA A 72 6.04 -10.99 -3.02
N TYR A 73 5.51 -10.31 -4.04
CA TYR A 73 5.05 -8.92 -3.94
C TYR A 73 3.93 -8.77 -2.92
N GLY A 74 2.90 -9.63 -2.99
CA GLY A 74 1.79 -9.62 -2.06
C GLY A 74 2.25 -9.85 -0.61
N LEU A 75 3.13 -10.82 -0.38
CA LEU A 75 3.74 -11.06 0.93
C LEU A 75 4.57 -9.86 1.42
N ALA A 76 5.33 -9.22 0.53
CA ALA A 76 6.09 -8.02 0.89
C ALA A 76 5.17 -6.87 1.31
N CYS A 77 4.07 -6.64 0.57
CA CYS A 77 3.04 -5.67 0.94
C CYS A 77 2.39 -5.99 2.27
N ALA A 78 1.99 -7.25 2.49
CA ALA A 78 1.41 -7.68 3.77
C ALA A 78 2.39 -7.49 4.93
N GLY A 79 3.66 -7.87 4.74
CA GLY A 79 4.73 -7.66 5.71
C GLY A 79 4.94 -6.18 6.05
N LEU A 80 4.95 -5.30 5.05
CA LEU A 80 5.02 -3.86 5.26
C LEU A 80 3.80 -3.33 6.00
N GLY A 81 2.60 -3.82 5.68
CA GLY A 81 1.38 -3.46 6.39
C GLY A 81 1.40 -3.86 7.87
N LEU A 82 1.90 -5.05 8.18
CA LEU A 82 2.14 -5.49 9.56
C LEU A 82 3.17 -4.62 10.26
N ALA A 83 4.26 -4.24 9.58
CA ALA A 83 5.25 -3.31 10.11
C ALA A 83 4.64 -1.92 10.39
N CYS A 84 3.76 -1.42 9.51
CA CYS A 84 3.03 -0.18 9.75
C CYS A 84 2.13 -0.26 11.00
N TRP A 85 1.48 -1.40 11.26
CA TRP A 85 0.70 -1.59 12.48
C TRP A 85 1.57 -1.65 13.73
N GLU A 86 2.69 -2.36 13.69
CA GLU A 86 3.62 -2.40 14.81
C GLU A 86 4.20 -1.02 15.09
N PHE A 87 4.54 -0.28 14.04
CA PHE A 87 4.99 1.11 14.14
C PHE A 87 3.90 2.02 14.69
N ALA A 88 2.63 1.83 14.30
CA ALA A 88 1.51 2.61 14.80
C ALA A 88 1.33 2.50 16.33
N LYS A 89 1.69 1.36 16.94
CA LYS A 89 1.66 1.21 18.41
C LYS A 89 2.63 2.17 19.12
N ARG A 90 3.71 2.57 18.45
CA ARG A 90 4.74 3.48 18.98
C ARG A 90 4.40 4.96 18.80
N LEU A 91 3.45 5.29 17.93
CA LEU A 91 3.08 6.67 17.63
C LEU A 91 2.04 7.20 18.63
N PRO A 92 2.09 8.50 19.00
CA PRO A 92 1.00 9.13 19.74
C PRO A 92 -0.26 9.25 18.87
N ASP A 93 -1.44 9.25 19.49
CA ASP A 93 -2.70 9.41 18.76
C ASP A 93 -2.79 10.78 18.07
N TRP A 94 -2.27 11.81 18.73
CA TRP A 94 -2.34 13.20 18.28
C TRP A 94 -0.98 13.87 18.38
N ILE A 95 -0.67 14.71 17.39
CA ILE A 95 0.43 15.65 17.45
C ILE A 95 -0.14 17.06 17.28
N GLU A 96 0.27 17.97 18.16
CA GLU A 96 -0.04 19.38 18.06
C GLU A 96 0.99 20.06 17.15
N ARG A 97 0.51 20.75 16.11
CA ARG A 97 1.35 21.50 15.19
C ARG A 97 0.83 22.93 15.09
N ALA A 98 1.73 23.91 15.15
CA ALA A 98 1.37 25.29 14.84
C ALA A 98 0.82 25.36 13.42
N ALA A 99 -0.35 25.99 13.23
CA ALA A 99 -0.83 26.28 11.89
C ALA A 99 0.15 27.25 11.23
N GLU A 100 0.72 26.87 10.08
CA GLU A 100 1.36 27.87 9.23
C GLU A 100 0.32 28.93 8.87
N PRO A 101 0.70 30.22 8.87
CA PRO A 101 -0.19 31.28 8.43
C PRO A 101 -0.62 30.96 7.00
N SER A 102 -1.92 30.76 6.79
CA SER A 102 -2.50 30.52 5.49
C SER A 102 -2.28 31.77 4.62
N GLY A 103 -1.25 31.76 3.79
CA GLY A 103 -1.02 32.81 2.80
C GLY A 103 0.43 33.25 2.64
N SER A 104 1.27 32.38 2.10
CA SER A 104 2.40 32.83 1.27
C SER A 104 2.73 31.75 0.26
N PHE A 105 2.03 31.77 -0.88
CA PHE A 105 2.62 31.24 -2.12
C PHE A 105 3.82 32.14 -2.43
N PRO A 106 5.06 31.63 -2.42
CA PRO A 106 6.18 32.39 -2.96
C PRO A 106 6.16 32.20 -4.47
N GLY A 107 5.74 33.25 -5.19
CA GLY A 107 5.90 33.34 -6.64
C GLY A 107 4.66 32.97 -7.46
N SER A 108 3.80 33.96 -7.67
CA SER A 108 3.09 34.14 -8.93
C SER A 108 3.73 35.29 -9.69
#